data_AF-A0A099TUU3-F1
#
_entry.id   AF-A0A099TUU3-F1
#
_cell.length_a   1.000
_cell.length_b   1.000
_cell.length_c   1.000
_cell.angle_alpha   90.00
_cell.angle_beta   90.00
_cell.angle_gamma   90.00
#
_symmetry.space_group_name_H-M   'P 1'
#
loop_
_entity.id
_entity.type
_entity.pdbx_description
1 polymer ?
#
loop_
_entity_poly.entity_id
_entity_poly.type
_entity_poly.pdbx_seq_one_letter_code
_entity_poly.pdbx_strand_id
1 'polypeptide(L)'
;MRFDDIVINKTIEKLLKGQDYREEVINAINLEFLDFALDFFKQILEAKINDTNINLQWYKKHFINNSKIEPNEAAIFAGMNKKTISNIYGSATKEIVLNVANTNIDYLESLLETLGDNGENIGINIKISYKEISVELNLSESLLVINALATKKIALRGGAWSSIGKRVEKPLMLALCQQCRVEKDFIDDAIFKKNGELDFDREVDFKLYNFDKSKEYKVEVKLMGKGNPESADAVIARDTDIFIADTLSVQNKNQLKSLGIEYLELKNNQNCLEDFRVILEKLNIPTKYTKKDSNLT
;
A
#
# COMPACT_ATOMS: atom_id res chain seq x y z
N MET A 1 -5.39 5.63 18.40
CA MET A 1 -5.64 5.79 16.95
C MET A 1 -4.46 5.14 16.25
N ARG A 2 -4.66 4.15 15.35
CA ARG A 2 -3.52 3.52 14.66
C ARG A 2 -2.88 4.55 13.74
N PHE A 3 -1.55 4.53 13.63
CA PHE A 3 -0.80 5.45 12.76
C PHE A 3 -1.33 5.43 11.32
N ASP A 4 -1.73 4.26 10.84
CA ASP A 4 -2.38 4.12 9.53
C ASP A 4 -3.64 4.98 9.36
N ASP A 5 -4.50 5.07 10.38
CA ASP A 5 -5.75 5.84 10.28
C ASP A 5 -5.46 7.33 10.12
N ILE A 6 -4.38 7.81 10.75
CA ILE A 6 -3.90 9.19 10.62
C ILE A 6 -3.43 9.45 9.18
N VAL A 7 -2.65 8.52 8.60
CA VAL A 7 -2.14 8.63 7.23
C VAL A 7 -3.28 8.63 6.22
N ILE A 8 -4.28 7.77 6.40
CA ILE A 8 -5.48 7.70 5.55
C ILE A 8 -6.26 9.02 5.62
N ASN A 9 -6.52 9.54 6.83
CA ASN A 9 -7.27 10.79 7.00
C ASN A 9 -6.54 11.98 6.39
N LYS A 10 -5.22 12.10 6.61
CA LYS A 10 -4.42 13.17 5.97
C LYS A 10 -4.38 13.04 4.46
N THR A 11 -4.32 11.82 3.94
CA THR A 11 -4.37 11.56 2.49
C THR A 11 -5.69 12.07 1.91
N ILE A 12 -6.82 11.74 2.53
CA ILE A 12 -8.14 12.21 2.12
C ILE A 12 -8.21 13.74 2.20
N GLU A 13 -7.76 14.33 3.31
CA GLU A 13 -7.76 15.78 3.49
C GLU A 13 -6.97 16.51 2.39
N LYS A 14 -5.77 16.01 2.06
CA LYS A 14 -4.96 16.56 0.97
C LYS A 14 -5.66 16.40 -0.39
N LEU A 15 -6.20 15.22 -0.68
CA LEU A 15 -6.91 14.95 -1.94
C LEU A 15 -8.13 15.86 -2.14
N LEU A 16 -8.94 16.07 -1.09
CA LEU A 16 -10.12 16.97 -1.13
C LEU A 16 -9.76 18.46 -1.28
N LYS A 17 -8.49 18.83 -1.05
CA LYS A 17 -7.96 20.18 -1.28
C LYS A 17 -7.20 20.28 -2.60
N GLY A 18 -7.20 19.21 -3.40
CA GLY A 18 -6.41 19.08 -4.62
C GLY A 18 -4.90 19.07 -4.42
N GLN A 19 -4.43 18.69 -3.24
CA GLN A 19 -3.01 18.64 -2.88
C GLN A 19 -2.40 17.25 -3.09
N ASP A 20 -1.07 17.18 -3.18
CA ASP A 20 -0.36 15.91 -3.30
C ASP A 20 -0.21 15.20 -1.95
N TYR A 21 -0.74 13.99 -1.83
CA TYR A 21 -0.72 13.16 -0.63
C TYR A 21 0.53 12.28 -0.50
N ARG A 22 1.38 12.17 -1.54
CA ARG A 22 2.50 11.22 -1.60
C ARG A 22 3.50 11.38 -0.45
N GLU A 23 3.67 12.59 0.07
CA GLU A 23 4.50 12.85 1.25
C GLU A 23 4.01 12.09 2.49
N GLU A 24 2.69 11.96 2.69
CA GLU A 24 2.12 11.22 3.83
C GLU A 24 2.46 9.73 3.74
N VAL A 25 2.43 9.17 2.53
CA VAL A 25 2.81 7.77 2.29
C VAL A 25 4.30 7.56 2.53
N ILE A 26 5.16 8.47 2.08
CA ILE A 26 6.61 8.39 2.29
C ILE A 26 6.93 8.47 3.78
N ASN A 27 6.29 9.38 4.51
CA ASN A 27 6.45 9.52 5.95
C ASN A 27 6.02 8.24 6.67
N ALA A 28 4.93 7.61 6.24
CA ALA A 28 4.49 6.34 6.79
C ALA A 28 5.51 5.21 6.58
N ILE A 29 6.02 5.06 5.36
CA ILE A 29 7.07 4.10 5.01
C ILE A 29 8.37 4.36 5.80
N ASN A 30 8.69 5.63 6.10
CA ASN A 30 9.88 5.97 6.87
C ASN A 30 9.71 5.59 8.34
N LEU A 31 8.57 5.90 8.95
CA LEU A 31 8.32 5.55 10.34
C LEU A 31 8.33 4.03 10.55
N GLU A 32 7.56 3.28 9.75
CA GLU A 32 7.48 1.82 9.88
C GLU A 32 8.84 1.15 9.66
N PHE A 33 9.67 1.70 8.77
CA PHE A 33 11.03 1.21 8.55
C PHE A 33 11.94 1.47 9.75
N LEU A 34 11.89 2.66 10.34
CA LEU A 34 12.72 3.01 11.49
C LEU A 34 12.34 2.19 12.73
N ASP A 35 11.05 1.99 12.97
CA ASP A 35 10.56 1.12 14.05
C ASP A 35 11.07 -0.32 13.85
N PHE A 36 10.94 -0.87 12.64
CA PHE A 36 11.50 -2.18 12.30
C PHE A 36 13.02 -2.23 12.54
N ALA A 37 13.77 -1.21 12.10
CA ALA A 37 15.21 -1.19 12.24
C ALA A 37 15.62 -1.21 13.72
N LEU A 38 14.96 -0.40 14.56
CA LEU A 38 15.21 -0.38 16.00
C LEU A 38 14.93 -1.73 16.65
N ASP A 39 13.80 -2.36 16.33
CA ASP A 39 13.45 -3.67 16.90
C ASP A 39 14.35 -4.80 16.40
N PHE A 40 14.82 -4.72 15.15
CA PHE A 40 15.79 -5.66 14.63
C PHE A 40 17.16 -5.52 15.32
N PHE A 41 17.66 -4.30 15.50
CA PHE A 41 18.91 -4.05 16.22
C PHE A 41 18.84 -4.45 17.70
N LYS A 42 17.69 -4.28 18.38
CA LYS A 42 17.51 -4.78 19.75
C LYS A 42 17.68 -6.31 19.82
N GLN A 43 17.08 -7.05 18.89
CA GLN A 43 17.22 -8.52 18.83
C GLN A 43 18.67 -8.96 18.60
N ILE A 44 19.41 -8.24 17.75
CA ILE A 44 20.84 -8.49 17.51
C ILE A 44 21.68 -8.18 18.76
N LEU A 45 21.40 -7.07 19.43
CA LEU A 45 22.08 -6.69 20.67
C LEU A 45 21.88 -7.75 21.77
N GLU A 46 20.64 -8.19 21.99
CA GLU A 46 20.30 -9.25 22.94
C GLU A 46 21.05 -10.56 22.65
N ALA A 47 21.25 -10.88 21.37
CA ALA A 47 22.04 -12.05 20.96
C ALA A 47 23.52 -11.93 21.36
N LYS A 48 24.15 -10.81 21.02
CA LYS A 48 25.57 -10.58 21.28
C LYS A 48 25.88 -10.44 22.77
N ILE A 49 24.97 -9.87 23.56
CA ILE A 49 25.13 -9.75 25.02
C ILE A 49 25.18 -11.14 25.68
N ASN A 50 24.42 -12.09 25.16
CA ASN A 50 24.41 -13.47 25.66
C ASN A 50 25.58 -14.31 25.09
N ASP A 51 26.70 -13.65 24.78
CA ASP A 51 27.95 -14.18 24.22
C ASP A 51 27.77 -15.19 23.08
N THR A 52 26.72 -14.97 22.28
CA THR A 52 26.40 -15.87 21.18
C THR A 52 26.99 -15.31 19.89
N ASN A 53 27.90 -16.08 19.28
CA ASN A 53 28.37 -15.79 17.92
C ASN A 53 27.18 -15.82 16.95
N ILE A 54 26.98 -14.74 16.19
CA ILE A 54 25.95 -14.66 15.15
C ILE A 54 26.48 -15.35 13.89
N ASN A 55 26.72 -16.66 14.00
CA ASN A 55 26.97 -17.51 12.83
C ASN A 55 25.64 -17.81 12.11
N LEU A 56 25.72 -18.40 10.91
CA LEU A 56 24.52 -18.75 10.14
C LEU A 56 23.53 -19.61 10.92
N GLN A 57 24.00 -20.60 11.68
CA GLN A 57 23.11 -21.48 12.44
C GLN A 57 22.32 -20.71 13.49
N TRP A 58 22.97 -19.80 14.19
CA TRP A 58 22.31 -18.89 15.11
C TRP A 58 21.31 -17.98 14.39
N TYR A 59 21.72 -17.35 13.29
CA TYR A 59 20.87 -16.46 12.51
C TYR A 59 19.61 -17.17 12.02
N LYS A 60 19.77 -18.35 11.41
CA LYS A 60 18.66 -19.22 10.98
C LYS A 60 17.75 -19.57 12.14
N LYS A 61 18.31 -20.01 13.27
CA LYS A 61 17.51 -20.40 14.44
C LYS A 61 16.66 -19.25 14.97
N HIS A 62 17.20 -18.03 15.03
CA HIS A 62 16.56 -16.90 15.71
C HIS A 62 15.67 -16.06 14.79
N PHE A 63 16.06 -15.87 13.53
CA PHE A 63 15.37 -14.99 12.59
C PHE A 63 14.60 -15.71 11.47
N ILE A 64 14.84 -17.01 11.23
CA ILE A 64 14.16 -17.73 10.14
C ILE A 64 13.26 -18.85 10.69
N ASN A 65 13.84 -19.76 11.47
CA ASN A 65 13.18 -20.98 11.93
C ASN A 65 12.53 -20.83 13.32
N ASN A 66 12.53 -19.62 13.88
CA ASN A 66 11.90 -19.32 15.16
C ASN A 66 10.38 -19.28 15.00
N SER A 67 9.66 -20.06 15.80
CA SER A 67 8.19 -20.12 15.76
C SER A 67 7.50 -18.81 16.12
N LYS A 68 8.19 -17.89 16.79
CA LYS A 68 7.70 -16.54 17.11
C LYS A 68 7.86 -15.55 15.95
N ILE A 69 8.63 -15.89 14.92
CA ILE A 69 8.85 -15.03 13.77
C ILE A 69 7.85 -15.39 12.69
N GLU A 70 7.15 -14.38 12.18
CA GLU A 70 6.20 -14.58 11.10
C GLU A 70 6.93 -14.95 9.81
N PRO A 71 6.39 -15.85 8.97
CA PRO A 71 7.08 -16.28 7.74
C PRO A 71 7.46 -15.11 6.83
N ASN A 72 6.64 -14.06 6.79
CA ASN A 72 6.94 -12.86 6.02
C ASN A 72 8.20 -12.14 6.52
N GLU A 73 8.41 -12.10 7.84
CA GLU A 73 9.60 -11.48 8.45
C GLU A 73 10.83 -12.36 8.26
N ALA A 74 10.68 -13.69 8.39
CA ALA A 74 11.74 -14.63 8.06
C ALA A 74 12.27 -14.44 6.62
N ALA A 75 11.37 -14.21 5.66
CA ALA A 75 11.78 -13.86 4.29
C ALA A 75 12.60 -12.57 4.25
N ILE A 76 12.17 -11.51 4.97
CA ILE A 76 12.88 -10.23 5.01
C ILE A 76 14.28 -10.39 5.57
N PHE A 77 14.44 -11.11 6.68
CA PHE A 77 15.75 -11.39 7.28
C PHE A 77 16.65 -12.19 6.33
N ALA A 78 16.07 -13.10 5.56
CA ALA A 78 16.78 -13.83 4.52
C ALA A 78 17.03 -13.04 3.22
N GLY A 79 16.68 -11.74 3.14
CA GLY A 79 16.90 -10.95 1.92
C GLY A 79 15.83 -11.11 0.83
N MET A 80 14.67 -11.66 1.18
CA MET A 80 13.59 -11.98 0.27
C MET A 80 12.27 -11.27 0.64
N ASN A 81 11.46 -10.96 -0.37
CA ASN A 81 10.11 -10.44 -0.17
C ASN A 81 9.08 -11.54 -0.43
N LYS A 82 8.09 -11.71 0.47
CA LYS A 82 6.97 -12.65 0.28
C LYS A 82 6.31 -12.53 -1.09
N LYS A 83 6.12 -11.31 -1.61
CA LYS A 83 5.54 -11.08 -2.94
C LYS A 83 6.41 -11.67 -4.05
N THR A 84 7.73 -11.52 -3.95
CA THR A 84 8.70 -12.12 -4.87
C THR A 84 8.60 -13.64 -4.83
N ILE A 85 8.55 -14.22 -3.62
CA ILE A 85 8.36 -15.67 -3.44
C ILE A 85 7.06 -16.13 -4.11
N SER A 86 5.95 -15.45 -3.84
CA SER A 86 4.66 -15.78 -4.45
C SER A 86 4.68 -15.72 -5.98
N ASN A 87 5.40 -14.75 -6.55
CA ASN A 87 5.50 -14.60 -8.00
C ASN A 87 6.37 -15.69 -8.65
N ILE A 88 7.45 -16.12 -7.98
CA ILE A 88 8.36 -17.15 -8.49
C ILE A 88 7.74 -18.54 -8.38
N TYR A 89 7.12 -18.84 -7.23
CA TYR A 89 6.67 -20.19 -6.88
C TYR A 89 5.15 -20.38 -7.04
N GLY A 90 4.41 -19.35 -7.45
CA GLY A 90 2.95 -19.36 -7.56
C GLY A 90 2.22 -19.46 -6.20
N SER A 91 2.96 -19.47 -5.09
CA SER A 91 2.43 -19.62 -3.74
C SER A 91 3.40 -19.07 -2.71
N ALA A 92 2.88 -18.72 -1.53
CA ALA A 92 3.66 -18.23 -0.40
C ALA A 92 3.14 -18.82 0.92
N THR A 93 2.93 -20.14 0.94
CA THR A 93 2.64 -20.87 2.18
C THR A 93 3.81 -20.73 3.16
N LYS A 94 3.53 -20.95 4.45
CA LYS A 94 4.56 -20.91 5.49
C LYS A 94 5.77 -21.80 5.15
N GLU A 95 5.52 -23.01 4.69
CA GLU A 95 6.57 -23.97 4.32
C GLU A 95 7.43 -23.46 3.16
N ILE A 96 6.81 -23.00 2.07
CA ILE A 96 7.53 -22.46 0.90
C ILE A 96 8.38 -21.27 1.32
N VAL A 97 7.80 -20.35 2.09
CA VAL A 97 8.49 -19.13 2.53
C VAL A 97 9.70 -19.47 3.39
N LEU A 98 9.57 -20.39 4.36
CA LEU A 98 10.68 -20.81 5.22
C LEU A 98 11.77 -21.55 4.44
N ASN A 99 11.40 -22.41 3.48
CA ASN A 99 12.37 -23.11 2.64
C ASN A 99 13.19 -22.13 1.78
N VAL A 100 12.50 -21.19 1.13
CA VAL A 100 13.16 -20.15 0.32
C VAL A 100 14.04 -19.26 1.20
N ALA A 101 13.58 -18.88 2.39
CA ALA A 101 14.37 -18.09 3.33
C ALA A 101 15.66 -18.82 3.77
N ASN A 102 15.57 -20.11 4.12
CA ASN A 102 16.74 -20.92 4.46
C ASN A 102 17.71 -21.06 3.28
N THR A 103 17.19 -21.32 2.08
CA THR A 103 18.01 -21.47 0.88
C THR A 103 18.72 -20.17 0.51
N ASN A 104 18.04 -19.04 0.60
CA ASN A 104 18.62 -17.75 0.23
C ASN A 104 19.67 -17.28 1.23
N ILE A 105 19.50 -17.54 2.53
CA ILE A 105 20.53 -17.18 3.52
C ILE A 105 21.80 -18.04 3.36
N ASP A 106 21.68 -19.32 3.00
CA ASP A 106 22.83 -20.18 2.69
C ASP A 106 23.60 -19.64 1.48
N TYR A 107 22.88 -19.22 0.45
CA TYR A 107 23.46 -18.58 -0.72
C TYR A 107 24.18 -17.28 -0.35
N LEU A 108 23.55 -16.41 0.45
CA LEU A 108 24.16 -15.16 0.90
C LEU A 108 25.44 -15.38 1.71
N GLU A 109 25.47 -16.37 2.61
CA GLU A 109 26.69 -16.70 3.36
C GLU A 109 27.82 -17.13 2.42
N SER A 110 27.54 -18.00 1.44
CA SER A 110 28.55 -18.44 0.47
C SER A 110 29.15 -17.29 -0.35
N LEU A 111 28.33 -16.27 -0.67
CA LEU A 111 28.81 -15.05 -1.32
C LEU A 111 29.70 -14.23 -0.39
N LEU A 112 29.35 -14.13 0.89
CA LEU A 112 30.11 -13.36 1.88
C LEU A 112 31.46 -14.00 2.19
N GLU A 113 31.54 -15.33 2.27
CA GLU A 113 32.80 -16.07 2.39
C GLU A 113 33.72 -15.78 1.21
N THR A 114 33.17 -15.87 -0.02
CA THR A 114 33.93 -15.55 -1.25
C THR A 114 34.43 -14.11 -1.29
N LEU A 115 33.66 -13.17 -0.73
CA LEU A 115 34.07 -11.77 -0.64
C LEU A 115 35.21 -11.60 0.37
N GLY A 116 35.20 -12.28 1.51
CA GLY A 116 36.20 -12.16 2.56
C GLY A 116 37.64 -12.52 2.14
N ASP A 117 37.80 -13.39 1.15
CA ASP A 117 39.10 -13.91 0.71
C ASP A 117 39.86 -13.01 -0.29
N ASN A 118 39.21 -11.98 -0.83
CA ASN A 118 39.83 -11.06 -1.80
C ASN A 118 40.54 -9.90 -1.06
N GLY A 119 41.87 -10.00 -0.92
CA GLY A 119 42.74 -9.19 -0.05
C GLY A 119 42.89 -7.68 -0.30
N GLU A 120 41.90 -6.98 -0.87
CA GLU A 120 41.89 -5.51 -1.05
C GLU A 120 40.57 -4.87 -0.56
N ASN A 121 39.95 -5.41 0.49
CA ASN A 121 38.57 -5.05 0.83
C ASN A 121 38.40 -3.94 1.85
N ILE A 122 37.45 -3.04 1.55
CA ILE A 122 36.82 -2.13 2.49
C ILE A 122 36.11 -2.95 3.57
N GLY A 123 36.47 -2.75 4.84
CA GLY A 123 35.76 -3.32 5.99
C GLY A 123 34.56 -2.46 6.40
N ILE A 124 33.40 -3.09 6.63
CA ILE A 124 32.20 -2.45 7.16
C ILE A 124 31.83 -3.16 8.46
N ASN A 125 31.80 -2.41 9.57
CA ASN A 125 31.35 -2.91 10.86
C ASN A 125 30.22 -2.02 11.40
N ILE A 126 29.16 -2.66 11.88
CA ILE A 126 28.07 -1.98 12.60
C ILE A 126 28.32 -2.10 14.09
N LYS A 127 28.38 -0.96 14.77
CA LYS A 127 28.39 -0.87 16.24
C LYS A 127 27.00 -0.54 16.75
N ILE A 128 26.48 -1.37 17.64
CA ILE A 128 25.18 -1.17 18.29
C ILE A 128 25.45 -0.86 19.76
N SER A 129 24.92 0.28 20.23
CA SER A 129 25.09 0.72 21.62
C SER A 129 23.75 0.97 22.28
N TYR A 130 23.59 0.50 23.50
CA TYR A 130 22.43 0.77 24.35
C TYR A 130 22.87 0.90 25.80
N LYS A 131 22.68 2.11 26.37
CA LYS A 131 23.24 2.51 27.67
C LYS A 131 24.76 2.30 27.67
N GLU A 132 25.30 1.56 28.64
CA GLU A 132 26.73 1.28 28.80
C GLU A 132 27.19 0.04 28.01
N ILE A 133 26.26 -0.64 27.32
CA ILE A 133 26.56 -1.85 26.56
C ILE A 133 26.78 -1.49 25.10
N SER A 134 27.84 -2.04 24.50
CA SER A 134 28.10 -1.94 23.08
C SER A 134 28.57 -3.26 22.51
N VAL A 135 28.06 -3.60 21.33
CA VAL A 135 28.45 -4.80 20.58
C VAL A 135 28.83 -4.40 19.17
N GLU A 136 29.81 -5.09 18.62
CA GLU A 136 30.28 -4.86 17.26
C GLU A 136 30.01 -6.10 16.41
N LEU A 137 29.50 -5.85 15.21
CA LEU A 137 29.29 -6.87 14.20
C LEU A 137 30.53 -6.97 13.30
N ASN A 138 30.92 -8.19 12.96
CA ASN A 138 31.93 -8.41 11.94
C ASN A 138 31.39 -8.07 10.54
N LEU A 139 32.23 -8.20 9.51
CA LEU A 139 31.87 -7.86 8.13
C LEU A 139 30.63 -8.64 7.64
N SER A 140 30.64 -9.96 7.77
CA SER A 140 29.54 -10.82 7.30
C SER A 140 28.24 -10.54 8.05
N GLU A 141 28.31 -10.41 9.38
CA GLU A 141 27.17 -10.03 10.23
C GLU A 141 26.61 -8.66 9.81
N SER A 142 27.47 -7.67 9.56
CA SER A 142 27.08 -6.33 9.14
C SER A 142 26.38 -6.34 7.78
N LEU A 143 26.92 -7.07 6.81
CA LEU A 143 26.35 -7.15 5.46
C LEU A 143 25.00 -7.88 5.44
N LEU A 144 24.83 -8.94 6.23
CA LEU A 144 23.54 -9.60 6.40
C LEU A 144 22.48 -8.66 6.98
N VAL A 145 22.84 -7.88 8.00
CA VAL A 145 21.94 -6.90 8.62
C VAL A 145 21.56 -5.80 7.64
N ILE A 146 22.53 -5.26 6.88
CA ILE A 146 22.26 -4.27 5.83
C ILE A 146 21.30 -4.82 4.78
N ASN A 147 21.51 -6.06 4.34
CA ASN A 147 20.67 -6.70 3.34
C ASN A 147 19.22 -6.87 3.84
N ALA A 148 19.02 -7.30 5.09
CA ALA A 148 17.70 -7.41 5.69
C ALA A 148 16.99 -6.04 5.81
N LEU A 149 17.71 -4.99 6.24
CA LEU A 149 17.18 -3.62 6.30
C LEU A 149 16.79 -3.11 4.90
N ALA A 150 17.64 -3.29 3.90
CA ALA A 150 17.36 -2.91 2.52
C ALA A 150 16.13 -3.65 1.98
N THR A 151 16.04 -4.95 2.23
CA THR A 151 14.91 -5.80 1.85
C THR A 151 13.61 -5.32 2.48
N LYS A 152 13.62 -5.01 3.79
CA LYS A 152 12.44 -4.44 4.46
C LYS A 152 12.02 -3.13 3.81
N LYS A 153 12.97 -2.21 3.56
CA LYS A 153 12.65 -0.90 2.97
C LYS A 153 11.98 -1.04 1.60
N ILE A 154 12.49 -1.93 0.76
CA ILE A 154 11.93 -2.22 -0.56
C ILE A 154 10.53 -2.85 -0.43
N ALA A 155 10.36 -3.82 0.47
CA ALA A 155 9.08 -4.46 0.71
C ALA A 155 8.01 -3.47 1.18
N LEU A 156 8.36 -2.58 2.12
CA LEU A 156 7.47 -1.51 2.61
C LEU A 156 7.08 -0.56 1.48
N ARG A 157 8.04 -0.11 0.66
CA ARG A 157 7.74 0.74 -0.49
C ARG A 157 6.80 0.06 -1.47
N GLY A 158 7.02 -1.21 -1.79
CA GLY A 158 6.15 -1.95 -2.72
C GLY A 158 4.74 -2.22 -2.18
N GLY A 159 4.58 -2.39 -0.86
CA GLY A 159 3.29 -2.68 -0.22
C GLY A 159 2.47 -1.45 0.14
N ALA A 160 3.12 -0.39 0.63
CA ALA A 160 2.43 0.77 1.22
C ALA A 160 1.57 1.53 0.22
N TRP A 161 2.05 1.77 -1.02
CA TRP A 161 1.26 2.45 -2.05
C TRP A 161 -0.04 1.72 -2.38
N SER A 162 0.02 0.39 -2.50
CA SER A 162 -1.16 -0.43 -2.78
C SER A 162 -2.10 -0.51 -1.58
N SER A 163 -1.56 -0.66 -0.37
CA SER A 163 -2.34 -0.75 0.86
C SER A 163 -3.08 0.55 1.16
N ILE A 164 -2.37 1.68 1.11
CA ILE A 164 -2.96 3.01 1.32
C ILE A 164 -3.95 3.33 0.20
N GLY A 165 -3.61 3.05 -1.06
CA GLY A 165 -4.51 3.19 -2.20
C GLY A 165 -5.86 2.53 -1.93
N LYS A 166 -5.87 1.20 -1.69
CA LYS A 166 -7.09 0.43 -1.44
C LYS A 166 -7.86 0.93 -0.21
N ARG A 167 -7.15 1.33 0.85
CA ARG A 167 -7.77 1.81 2.10
C ARG A 167 -8.36 3.22 1.99
N VAL A 168 -7.95 4.02 1.00
CA VAL A 168 -8.48 5.38 0.77
C VAL A 168 -9.73 5.37 -0.09
N GLU A 169 -9.89 4.42 -1.02
CA GLU A 169 -10.97 4.40 -2.04
C GLU A 169 -12.36 4.69 -1.43
N LYS A 170 -12.82 3.85 -0.50
CA LYS A 170 -14.14 4.00 0.13
C LYS A 170 -14.24 5.22 1.07
N PRO A 171 -13.31 5.46 2.02
CA PRO A 171 -13.35 6.66 2.85
C PRO A 171 -13.33 7.99 2.09
N LEU A 172 -12.59 8.06 0.97
CA LEU A 172 -12.55 9.24 0.11
C LEU A 172 -13.93 9.51 -0.52
N MET A 173 -14.59 8.48 -1.03
CA MET A 173 -15.95 8.60 -1.58
C MET A 173 -16.95 9.08 -0.54
N LEU A 174 -16.91 8.52 0.67
CA LEU A 174 -17.77 8.96 1.77
C LEU A 174 -17.51 10.43 2.11
N ALA A 175 -16.25 10.85 2.13
CA ALA A 175 -15.90 12.24 2.40
C ALA A 175 -16.37 13.19 1.27
N LEU A 176 -16.19 12.82 0.00
CA LEU A 176 -16.72 13.58 -1.14
C LEU A 176 -18.25 13.73 -1.06
N CYS A 177 -18.96 12.62 -0.83
CA CYS A 177 -20.42 12.60 -0.67
C CYS A 177 -20.87 13.47 0.50
N GLN A 178 -20.18 13.41 1.63
CA GLN A 178 -20.47 14.22 2.81
C GLN A 178 -20.28 15.72 2.53
N GLN A 179 -19.17 16.12 1.90
CA GLN A 179 -18.90 17.52 1.54
C GLN A 179 -19.88 18.06 0.51
N CYS A 180 -20.39 17.20 -0.36
CA CYS A 180 -21.44 17.53 -1.33
C CYS A 180 -22.86 17.33 -0.80
N ARG A 181 -23.00 16.87 0.45
CA ARG A 181 -24.28 16.63 1.13
C ARG A 181 -25.19 15.66 0.38
N VAL A 182 -24.61 14.62 -0.22
CA VAL A 182 -25.35 13.48 -0.76
C VAL A 182 -26.09 12.79 0.38
N GLU A 183 -27.35 12.44 0.14
CA GLU A 183 -28.18 11.77 1.13
C GLU A 183 -27.77 10.30 1.31
N LYS A 184 -27.72 9.82 2.55
CA LYS A 184 -27.22 8.47 2.86
C LYS A 184 -28.02 7.36 2.16
N ASP A 185 -29.31 7.56 1.92
CA ASP A 185 -30.18 6.58 1.25
C ASP A 185 -29.83 6.37 -0.23
N PHE A 186 -28.94 7.21 -0.79
CA PHE A 186 -28.48 7.17 -2.17
C PHE A 186 -27.02 6.74 -2.29
N ILE A 187 -26.46 6.24 -1.18
CA ILE A 187 -25.10 5.72 -1.09
C ILE A 187 -25.21 4.23 -0.75
N ASP A 188 -24.61 3.37 -1.57
CA ASP A 188 -24.32 1.99 -1.17
C ASP A 188 -22.82 1.83 -0.95
N ASP A 189 -22.51 1.60 0.33
CA ASP A 189 -21.16 1.41 0.84
C ASP A 189 -20.94 -0.05 1.31
N ALA A 190 -21.85 -0.97 0.99
CA ALA A 190 -21.77 -2.35 1.42
C ALA A 190 -20.47 -3.04 0.95
N ILE A 191 -19.96 -3.96 1.78
CA ILE A 191 -18.83 -4.80 1.40
C ILE A 191 -19.27 -5.71 0.26
N PHE A 192 -18.56 -5.67 -0.86
CA PHE A 192 -18.83 -6.52 -2.01
C PHE A 192 -18.92 -7.99 -1.62
N LYS A 193 -19.98 -8.65 -2.08
CA LYS A 193 -20.16 -10.10 -1.96
C LYS A 193 -20.34 -10.65 -3.36
N LYS A 194 -19.38 -11.47 -3.81
CA LYS A 194 -19.44 -12.11 -5.12
C LYS A 194 -20.71 -12.96 -5.22
N ASN A 195 -21.55 -12.66 -6.20
CA ASN A 195 -22.66 -13.49 -6.58
C ASN A 195 -22.14 -14.68 -7.40
N GLY A 196 -22.33 -15.89 -6.88
CA GLY A 196 -21.91 -17.13 -7.54
C GLY A 196 -22.75 -17.52 -8.75
N GLU A 197 -23.88 -16.86 -8.98
CA GLU A 197 -24.81 -17.13 -10.09
C GLU A 197 -24.50 -16.31 -11.35
N LEU A 198 -23.67 -15.27 -11.23
CA LEU A 198 -23.24 -14.45 -12.37
C LEU A 198 -21.96 -15.06 -12.98
N ASP A 199 -21.96 -15.24 -14.30
CA ASP A 199 -20.78 -15.66 -15.07
C ASP A 199 -19.59 -14.69 -14.86
N PHE A 200 -19.90 -13.44 -14.54
CA PHE A 200 -18.93 -12.40 -14.24
C PHE A 200 -19.49 -11.42 -13.21
N ASP A 201 -18.90 -11.43 -12.01
CA ASP A 201 -19.19 -10.47 -10.96
C ASP A 201 -17.87 -9.92 -10.40
N ARG A 202 -17.71 -8.60 -10.50
CA ARG A 202 -16.47 -7.90 -10.14
C ARG A 202 -16.76 -6.83 -9.10
N GLU A 203 -15.84 -6.73 -8.14
CA GLU A 203 -15.88 -5.72 -7.10
C GLU A 203 -15.74 -4.31 -7.70
N VAL A 204 -16.74 -3.48 -7.40
CA VAL A 204 -16.75 -2.03 -7.63
C VAL A 204 -16.48 -1.35 -6.29
N ASP A 205 -15.67 -0.29 -6.29
CA ASP A 205 -15.22 0.35 -5.05
C ASP A 205 -16.36 1.05 -4.29
N PHE A 206 -17.36 1.60 -5.00
CA PHE A 206 -18.48 2.34 -4.41
C PHE A 206 -19.68 2.46 -5.36
N LYS A 207 -20.87 2.71 -4.82
CA LYS A 207 -22.12 2.85 -5.60
C LYS A 207 -22.95 4.06 -5.18
N LEU A 208 -23.57 4.73 -6.15
CA LEU A 208 -24.48 5.85 -5.96
C LEU A 208 -25.80 5.62 -6.70
N TYR A 209 -26.88 6.20 -6.22
CA TYR A 209 -28.20 6.09 -6.86
C TYR A 209 -28.73 7.47 -7.28
N ASN A 210 -29.44 7.51 -8.41
CA ASN A 210 -30.23 8.68 -8.77
C ASN A 210 -31.45 8.86 -7.86
N PHE A 211 -32.13 10.00 -7.98
CA PHE A 211 -33.23 10.44 -7.12
C PHE A 211 -34.37 9.41 -6.94
N ASP A 212 -34.74 8.68 -8.00
CA ASP A 212 -35.81 7.68 -7.98
C ASP A 212 -35.28 6.24 -7.75
N LYS A 213 -33.96 6.08 -7.58
CA LYS A 213 -33.25 4.80 -7.46
C LYS A 213 -33.46 3.85 -8.64
N SER A 214 -33.87 4.35 -9.80
CA SER A 214 -34.01 3.54 -11.02
C SER A 214 -32.66 3.18 -11.64
N LYS A 215 -31.61 3.95 -11.34
CA LYS A 215 -30.26 3.72 -11.84
C LYS A 215 -29.23 3.68 -10.69
N GLU A 216 -28.44 2.61 -10.70
CA GLU A 216 -27.20 2.49 -9.93
C GLU A 216 -26.03 3.00 -10.78
N TYR A 217 -25.17 3.82 -10.19
CA TYR A 217 -23.92 4.29 -10.77
C TYR A 217 -22.74 3.66 -10.06
N LYS A 218 -21.92 2.95 -10.82
CA LYS A 218 -20.71 2.30 -10.34
C LYS A 218 -19.56 3.30 -10.31
N VAL A 219 -18.91 3.42 -9.16
CA VAL A 219 -17.79 4.34 -8.95
C VAL A 219 -16.51 3.55 -8.74
N GLU A 220 -15.48 3.91 -9.48
CA GLU A 220 -14.13 3.36 -9.32
C GLU A 220 -13.18 4.46 -8.87
N VAL A 221 -12.33 4.15 -7.89
CA VAL A 221 -11.37 5.11 -7.35
C VAL A 221 -9.95 4.59 -7.57
N LYS A 222 -9.05 5.42 -8.12
CA LYS A 222 -7.65 5.03 -8.32
C LYS A 222 -6.68 6.14 -7.95
N LEU A 223 -5.78 5.85 -7.01
CA LEU A 223 -4.62 6.70 -6.73
C LEU A 223 -3.45 6.25 -7.61
N MET A 224 -3.30 6.88 -8.76
CA MET A 224 -2.39 6.50 -9.84
C MET A 224 -1.05 7.24 -9.76
N GLY A 225 -0.02 6.62 -10.32
CA GLY A 225 1.26 7.28 -10.59
C GLY A 225 1.37 7.69 -12.05
N LYS A 226 2.21 8.69 -12.34
CA LYS A 226 2.53 9.07 -13.74
C LYS A 226 3.00 7.88 -14.60
N GLY A 227 3.65 6.89 -13.98
CA GLY A 227 4.16 5.70 -14.67
C GLY A 227 3.19 4.53 -14.80
N ASN A 228 1.89 4.70 -14.49
CA ASN A 228 0.88 3.65 -14.65
C ASN A 228 -0.48 4.24 -15.10
N PRO A 229 -0.53 4.93 -16.27
CA PRO A 229 -1.78 5.46 -16.81
C PRO A 229 -2.80 4.39 -17.21
N GLU A 230 -2.37 3.14 -17.42
CA GLU A 230 -3.19 1.99 -17.81
C GLU A 230 -4.13 1.55 -16.69
N SER A 231 -3.87 1.97 -15.45
CA SER A 231 -4.80 1.72 -14.33
C SER A 231 -6.19 2.34 -14.57
N ALA A 232 -6.30 3.34 -15.46
CA ALA A 232 -7.58 3.89 -15.88
C ALA A 232 -8.41 2.91 -16.73
N ASP A 233 -7.81 1.91 -17.39
CA ASP A 233 -8.55 0.93 -18.20
C ASP A 233 -9.44 0.01 -17.34
N ALA A 234 -9.25 0.02 -16.01
CA ALA A 234 -10.13 -0.64 -15.06
C ALA A 234 -11.60 -0.24 -15.24
N VAL A 235 -11.88 0.98 -15.73
CA VAL A 235 -13.24 1.48 -15.97
C VAL A 235 -14.00 0.66 -17.01
N ILE A 236 -13.31 0.17 -18.04
CA ILE A 236 -13.90 -0.68 -19.09
C ILE A 236 -14.23 -2.04 -18.50
N ALA A 237 -13.27 -2.60 -17.76
CA ALA A 237 -13.35 -3.95 -17.24
C ALA A 237 -14.34 -4.10 -16.08
N ARG A 238 -14.80 -2.99 -15.49
CA ARG A 238 -15.75 -2.92 -14.36
C ARG A 238 -17.06 -2.23 -14.71
N ASP A 239 -17.24 -1.80 -15.96
CA ASP A 239 -18.44 -1.11 -16.41
C ASP A 239 -18.74 0.12 -15.52
N THR A 240 -17.72 0.96 -15.33
CA THR A 240 -17.75 2.11 -14.41
C THR A 240 -18.49 3.30 -15.03
N ASP A 241 -19.38 3.94 -14.26
CA ASP A 241 -20.05 5.18 -14.66
C ASP A 241 -19.29 6.44 -14.21
N ILE A 242 -18.62 6.38 -13.04
CA ILE A 242 -17.90 7.51 -12.44
C ILE A 242 -16.47 7.08 -12.06
N PHE A 243 -15.47 7.78 -12.57
CA PHE A 243 -14.06 7.50 -12.28
C PHE A 243 -13.39 8.62 -11.47
N ILE A 244 -12.93 8.30 -10.26
CA ILE A 244 -12.23 9.25 -9.40
C ILE A 244 -10.76 8.89 -9.36
N ALA A 245 -9.89 9.83 -9.73
CA ALA A 245 -8.46 9.60 -9.72
C ALA A 245 -7.69 10.77 -9.10
N ASP A 246 -6.52 10.49 -8.52
CA ASP A 246 -5.63 11.59 -8.11
C ASP A 246 -5.06 12.31 -9.33
N THR A 247 -4.58 11.61 -10.35
CA THR A 247 -3.96 12.17 -11.55
C THR A 247 -4.49 11.47 -12.80
N LEU A 248 -4.85 12.22 -13.84
CA LEU A 248 -5.30 11.70 -15.14
C LEU A 248 -4.47 12.30 -16.28
N SER A 249 -4.00 11.44 -17.18
CA SER A 249 -3.39 11.93 -18.43
C SER A 249 -4.45 12.55 -19.36
N VAL A 250 -4.00 13.38 -20.31
CA VAL A 250 -4.89 13.92 -21.36
C VAL A 250 -5.58 12.78 -22.14
N GLN A 251 -4.83 11.70 -22.41
CA GLN A 251 -5.37 10.53 -23.08
C GLN A 251 -6.47 9.84 -22.26
N ASN A 252 -6.27 9.65 -20.94
CA ASN A 252 -7.31 9.07 -20.08
C ASN A 252 -8.57 9.93 -20.09
N LYS A 253 -8.44 11.26 -19.98
CA LYS A 253 -9.59 12.18 -20.03
C LYS A 253 -10.35 12.08 -21.36
N ASN A 254 -9.64 12.01 -22.48
CA ASN A 254 -10.27 11.86 -23.80
C ASN A 254 -10.98 10.51 -23.95
N GLN A 255 -10.38 9.44 -23.45
CA GLN A 255 -10.96 8.10 -23.47
C GLN A 255 -12.22 8.02 -22.61
N LEU A 256 -12.18 8.51 -21.37
CA LEU A 256 -13.33 8.56 -20.46
C LEU A 256 -14.49 9.35 -21.08
N LYS A 257 -14.22 10.51 -21.70
CA LYS A 257 -15.22 11.28 -22.46
C LYS A 257 -15.82 10.49 -23.62
N SER A 258 -14.99 9.78 -24.39
CA SER A 258 -15.47 8.98 -25.52
C SER A 258 -16.36 7.81 -25.10
N LEU A 259 -16.14 7.30 -23.88
CA LEU A 259 -16.92 6.22 -23.27
C LEU A 259 -18.16 6.74 -22.51
N GLY A 260 -18.33 8.06 -22.40
CA GLY A 260 -19.42 8.67 -21.62
C GLY A 260 -19.30 8.48 -20.11
N ILE A 261 -18.08 8.23 -19.61
CA ILE A 261 -17.79 8.02 -18.19
C ILE A 261 -17.48 9.38 -17.56
N GLU A 262 -18.21 9.72 -16.50
CA GLU A 262 -17.92 10.92 -15.71
C GLU A 262 -16.62 10.73 -14.93
N TYR A 263 -15.80 11.78 -14.80
CA TYR A 263 -14.54 11.64 -14.09
C TYR A 263 -14.17 12.86 -13.27
N LEU A 264 -13.44 12.62 -12.19
CA LEU A 264 -12.87 13.64 -11.31
C LEU A 264 -11.37 13.40 -11.15
N GLU A 265 -10.58 14.39 -11.54
CA GLU A 265 -9.16 14.46 -11.16
C GLU A 265 -9.03 15.31 -9.90
N LEU A 266 -8.35 14.78 -8.88
CA LEU A 266 -8.22 15.44 -7.58
C LEU A 266 -6.96 16.30 -7.49
N LYS A 267 -5.78 15.74 -7.81
CA LYS A 267 -4.50 16.44 -7.65
C LYS A 267 -4.44 17.64 -8.58
N ASN A 268 -3.98 18.78 -8.04
CA ASN A 268 -3.94 20.07 -8.69
C ASN A 268 -5.32 20.63 -9.09
N ASN A 269 -6.41 20.08 -8.55
CA ASN A 269 -7.75 20.58 -8.74
C ASN A 269 -8.30 21.20 -7.45
N GLN A 270 -8.20 22.54 -7.34
CA GLN A 270 -8.75 23.28 -6.19
C GLN A 270 -10.28 23.30 -6.18
N ASN A 271 -10.92 23.01 -7.31
CA ASN A 271 -12.37 23.00 -7.47
C ASN A 271 -12.96 21.58 -7.41
N CYS A 272 -12.20 20.58 -6.91
CA CYS A 272 -12.61 19.18 -7.00
C CYS A 272 -13.98 18.89 -6.37
N LEU A 273 -14.38 19.62 -5.32
CA LEU A 273 -15.71 19.50 -4.72
C LEU A 273 -16.81 20.03 -5.63
N GLU A 274 -16.55 21.12 -6.36
CA GLU A 274 -17.52 21.71 -7.28
C GLU A 274 -17.67 20.84 -8.52
N ASP A 275 -16.55 20.38 -9.09
CA ASP A 275 -16.57 19.44 -10.21
C ASP A 275 -17.32 18.15 -9.86
N PHE A 276 -17.15 17.65 -8.63
CA PHE A 276 -17.92 16.50 -8.16
C PHE A 276 -19.43 16.80 -8.05
N ARG A 277 -19.83 18.01 -7.62
CA ARG A 277 -21.26 18.40 -7.62
C ARG A 277 -21.84 18.42 -9.03
N VAL A 278 -21.12 18.96 -10.00
CA VAL A 278 -21.54 18.96 -11.41
C VAL A 278 -21.79 17.54 -11.92
N ILE A 279 -20.94 16.58 -11.55
CA ILE A 279 -21.14 15.16 -11.87
C ILE A 279 -22.43 14.64 -11.21
N LEU A 280 -22.63 14.90 -9.92
CA LEU A 280 -23.82 14.45 -9.19
C LEU A 280 -25.11 15.02 -9.81
N GLU A 281 -25.12 16.31 -10.15
CA GLU A 281 -26.25 16.98 -10.81
C GLU A 281 -26.56 16.38 -12.18
N LYS A 282 -25.53 16.20 -13.02
CA LYS A 282 -25.69 15.59 -14.34
C LYS A 282 -26.29 14.18 -14.28
N LEU A 283 -25.97 13.43 -13.22
CA LEU A 283 -26.44 12.07 -13.01
C LEU A 283 -27.73 11.99 -12.18
N ASN A 284 -28.33 13.13 -11.81
CA ASN A 284 -29.52 13.24 -10.96
C ASN A 284 -29.35 12.54 -9.60
N ILE A 285 -28.15 12.57 -9.02
CA ILE A 285 -27.86 12.05 -7.68
C ILE A 285 -28.20 13.13 -6.66
N PRO A 286 -29.10 12.87 -5.69
CA PRO A 286 -29.63 13.91 -4.82
C PRO A 286 -28.58 14.42 -3.83
N THR A 287 -28.53 15.75 -3.73
CA THR A 287 -27.82 16.46 -2.68
C THR A 287 -28.82 17.29 -1.88
N LYS A 288 -28.48 17.67 -0.65
CA LYS A 288 -29.37 18.58 0.13
C LYS A 288 -29.65 19.93 -0.55
N TYR A 289 -28.91 20.29 -1.61
CA TYR A 289 -29.15 21.51 -2.38
C TYR A 289 -30.24 21.32 -3.44
N THR A 290 -30.38 20.13 -4.03
CA THR A 290 -31.34 19.88 -5.12
C THR A 290 -32.80 19.77 -4.65
N LYS A 291 -33.05 19.50 -3.36
CA LYS A 291 -34.42 19.46 -2.79
C LYS A 291 -35.09 20.82 -2.60
N LYS A 292 -34.37 21.95 -2.72
CA LYS A 292 -34.97 23.27 -2.46
C LYS A 292 -35.69 23.88 -3.66
N ASP A 293 -35.41 23.42 -4.88
CA ASP A 293 -35.98 24.00 -6.10
C ASP A 293 -37.16 23.19 -6.67
N SER A 294 -37.48 22.03 -6.10
CA SER A 294 -38.63 21.20 -6.52
C SER A 294 -39.93 21.50 -5.76
N ASN A 295 -39.96 22.51 -4.88
CA ASN A 295 -41.18 22.99 -4.19
C ASN A 295 -41.70 24.32 -4.75
N LEU A 296 -41.29 24.68 -5.98
CA LEU A 296 -41.74 25.86 -6.72
C LEU A 296 -42.23 25.47 -8.12
N THR A 297 -43.21 24.57 -8.17
CA THR A 297 -44.18 24.45 -9.28
C THR A 297 -45.46 23.81 -8.77
#